data_AF-A0A3P5ZQ80-F1
#
_entry.id   AF-A0A3P5ZQ80-F1
#
_cell.length_a   1.000
_cell.length_b   1.000
_cell.length_c   1.000
_cell.angle_alpha   90.00
_cell.angle_beta   90.00
_cell.angle_gamma   90.00
#
_symmetry.space_group_name_H-M   'P 1'
#
loop_
_entity.id
_entity.type
_entity.pdbx_description
1 polymer ?
#
loop_
_entity_poly.entity_id
_entity_poly.type
_entity_poly.pdbx_seq_one_letter_code
_entity_poly.pdbx_strand_id
1 'polypeptide(L)' 'QDVKRAVVPAILDVGGMDTPIPNELLDSVDVLSSNETELSLLTGKHTETFEQFSQAVA' A
#
# COMPACT_ATOMS: atom_id res chain seq x y z
N GLN A 1 -7.21 26.91 -22.06
CA GLN A 1 -8.12 25.80 -21.74
C GLN A 1 -7.61 25.20 -20.45
N ASP A 2 -8.35 25.38 -19.36
CA ASP A 2 -7.95 24.88 -18.05
C ASP A 2 -8.22 23.37 -18.01
N VAL A 3 -7.15 22.58 -18.11
CA VAL A 3 -7.21 21.13 -17.91
C VAL A 3 -7.51 20.90 -16.43
N LYS A 4 -8.80 20.69 -16.08
CA LYS A 4 -9.18 20.22 -14.75
C LYS A 4 -8.59 18.81 -14.57
N ARG A 5 -7.54 18.67 -13.77
CA ARG A 5 -7.12 17.35 -13.26
C ARG A 5 -8.30 16.78 -12.49
N ALA A 6 -8.81 15.64 -12.94
CA ALA A 6 -9.78 14.89 -12.17
C ALA A 6 -9.09 14.42 -10.88
N VAL A 7 -9.63 14.78 -9.72
CA VAL A 7 -9.19 14.26 -8.42
C VAL A 7 -9.92 12.93 -8.23
N VAL A 8 -9.39 11.88 -8.84
CA VAL A 8 -9.91 10.51 -8.73
C VAL A 8 -8.96 9.76 -7.81
N PRO A 9 -9.44 9.19 -6.69
CA PRO A 9 -8.57 8.44 -5.79
C PRO A 9 -8.03 7.19 -6.47
N ALA A 10 -6.72 7.01 -6.43
CA ALA A 10 -6.03 5.82 -6.89
C ALA A 10 -5.91 4.81 -5.74
N ILE A 11 -6.56 3.65 -5.92
CA ILE A 11 -6.50 2.53 -4.98
C ILE A 11 -5.65 1.43 -5.62
N LEU A 12 -4.62 0.97 -4.93
CA LEU A 12 -3.77 -0.14 -5.36
C LEU A 12 -4.02 -1.36 -4.49
N ASP A 13 -4.43 -2.46 -5.12
CA ASP A 13 -4.52 -3.78 -4.49
C ASP A 13 -3.17 -4.50 -4.59
N VAL A 14 -2.64 -4.96 -3.45
CA VAL A 14 -1.34 -5.64 -3.34
C VAL A 14 -1.48 -7.16 -3.59
N GLY A 15 -2.70 -7.63 -3.84
CA GLY A 15 -3.02 -9.02 -4.12
C GLY A 15 -2.08 -9.69 -5.14
N GLY A 16 -1.41 -10.76 -4.71
CA GLY A 16 -0.57 -11.59 -5.58
C GLY A 16 0.82 -11.05 -5.88
N MET A 17 1.27 -9.99 -5.20
CA MET A 17 2.63 -9.49 -5.34
C MET A 17 3.61 -10.31 -4.48
N ASP A 18 4.61 -10.90 -5.14
CA ASP A 18 5.78 -11.56 -4.54
C ASP A 18 7.07 -10.73 -4.69
N THR A 19 6.94 -9.54 -5.29
CA THR A 19 8.04 -8.60 -5.56
C THR A 19 7.78 -7.26 -4.87
N PRO A 20 8.85 -6.50 -4.53
CA PRO A 20 8.71 -5.18 -3.93
C PRO A 20 7.95 -4.21 -4.84
N ILE A 21 7.03 -3.43 -4.28
CA ILE A 21 6.36 -2.34 -5.01
C ILE A 21 7.37 -1.21 -5.24
N PRO A 22 7.53 -0.70 -6.48
CA PRO A 22 8.36 0.48 -6.73
C PRO A 22 7.86 1.70 -5.96
N ASN A 23 8.78 2.45 -5.33
CA ASN A 23 8.42 3.65 -4.55
C ASN A 23 7.66 4.69 -5.39
N GLU A 24 7.98 4.83 -6.68
CA GLU A 24 7.29 5.76 -7.58
C GLU A 24 5.79 5.46 -7.72
N LEU A 25 5.40 4.18 -7.63
CA LEU A 25 4.01 3.75 -7.63
C LEU A 25 3.35 4.01 -6.27
N LEU A 26 4.05 3.74 -5.17
CA LEU A 26 3.59 4.04 -3.82
C LEU A 26 3.34 5.55 -3.61
N ASP A 27 4.21 6.40 -4.17
CA ASP A 27 4.07 7.86 -4.11
C ASP A 27 2.90 8.39 -4.95
N SER A 28 2.34 7.57 -5.84
CA SER A 28 1.29 7.94 -6.79
C SER A 28 -0.10 7.40 -6.40
N VAL A 29 -0.21 6.61 -5.33
CA VAL A 29 -1.47 6.01 -4.87
C VAL A 29 -1.99 6.71 -3.62
N ASP A 30 -3.31 6.84 -3.54
CA ASP A 30 -3.97 7.45 -2.38
C ASP A 30 -4.27 6.42 -1.28
N VAL A 31 -4.56 5.17 -1.69
CA VAL A 31 -4.88 4.06 -0.79
C VAL A 31 -4.17 2.79 -1.25
N LEU A 32 -3.47 2.16 -0.32
CA LEU A 32 -2.94 0.81 -0.48
C LEU A 32 -3.87 -0.19 0.20
N SER A 33 -4.34 -1.21 -0.53
CA SER A 33 -5.19 -2.28 -0.02
C SER A 33 -4.38 -3.58 0.03
N SER A 34 -4.07 -4.04 1.23
CA SER A 34 -3.34 -5.29 1.49
C SER A 34 -3.98 -6.08 2.61
N ASN A 35 -3.89 -7.41 2.57
CA ASN A 35 -4.15 -8.26 3.73
C ASN A 35 -2.93 -8.35 4.67
N GLU A 36 -3.05 -9.11 5.76
CA GLU A 36 -2.00 -9.27 6.77
C GLU A 36 -0.72 -9.91 6.19
N THR A 37 -0.87 -10.87 5.28
CA THR A 37 0.27 -11.59 4.68
C THR A 37 1.04 -10.69 3.72
N GLU A 38 0.32 -9.96 2.87
CA GLU A 38 0.90 -8.99 1.93
C GLU A 38 1.58 -7.83 2.67
N LEU A 39 0.94 -7.28 3.71
CA LEU A 39 1.53 -6.22 4.53
C LEU A 39 2.83 -6.68 5.19
N SER A 40 2.90 -7.93 5.67
CA SER A 40 4.11 -8.51 6.23
C SER A 40 5.23 -8.62 5.20
N LEU A 41 4.93 -9.10 3.99
CA LEU A 41 5.89 -9.16 2.89
C LEU A 41 6.38 -7.77 2.47
N LEU A 42 5.48 -6.79 2.41
CA LEU A 42 5.79 -5.43 1.98
C LEU A 42 6.70 -4.72 2.98
N THR A 43 6.45 -4.91 4.27
CA THR A 43 7.11 -4.17 5.36
C THR A 43 8.27 -4.94 6.00
N GLY A 44 8.34 -6.26 5.77
CA GLY A 44 9.24 -7.17 6.47
C GLY A 44 8.93 -7.34 7.96
N LYS A 45 7.74 -6.91 8.42
CA LYS A 45 7.31 -6.95 9.82
C LYS A 45 6.21 -7.99 10.00
N HIS A 46 6.17 -8.63 11.15
CA HIS A 46 5.03 -9.47 11.52
C HIS A 46 3.75 -8.63 11.60
N THR A 47 2.59 -9.27 11.41
CA THR A 47 1.26 -8.62 11.37
C THR A 47 0.20 -9.41 12.13
N GLU A 48 0.60 -10.34 12.99
CA GLU A 48 -0.28 -11.29 13.70
C GLU A 48 -0.97 -10.66 14.93
N THR A 49 -0.39 -9.58 15.46
CA THR A 49 -0.95 -8.82 16.58
C THR A 49 -1.25 -7.38 16.19
N PHE A 50 -2.14 -6.72 16.92
CA PHE A 50 -2.45 -5.31 16.68
C PHE A 50 -1.24 -4.39 16.87
N GLU A 51 -0.34 -4.70 17.80
CA GLU A 51 0.90 -3.94 18.01
C GLU A 51 1.84 -4.07 16.81
N GLN A 52 2.01 -5.29 16.32
CA GLN A 52 2.78 -5.59 15.12
C GLN A 52 2.18 -4.91 13.88
N PHE A 53 0.86 -4.97 13.73
CA PHE A 53 0.13 -4.26 12.68
C PHE A 53 0.36 -2.75 12.75
N SER A 54 0.26 -2.16 13.95
CA SER A 54 0.51 -0.74 14.18
C SER A 54 1.94 -0.36 13.80
N GLN A 55 2.92 -1.22 14.08
CA GLN A 55 4.31 -1.00 13.65
C GLN A 55 4.47 -1.15 12.13
N ALA A 56 3.71 -2.02 11.47
CA ALA A 56 3.78 -2.21 10.02
C ALA A 56 3.21 -1.02 9.23
N VAL A 57 2.19 -0.34 9.77
CA VAL A 57 1.53 0.81 9.13
C VAL A 57 2.03 2.18 9.59
N ALA A 58 2.84 2.24 10.64
CA ALA A 58 3.46 3.47 11.17
C ALA A 58 4.73 3.86 10.42
#